data_AF-A0A286UQJ9-F1
#
_entry.id   AF-A0A286UQJ9-F1
#
_cell.length_a   1.000
_cell.length_b   1.000
_cell.length_c   1.000
_cell.angle_alpha   90.00
_cell.angle_beta   90.00
_cell.angle_gamma   90.00
#
_symmetry.space_group_name_H-M   'P 1'
#
loop_
_entity.id
_entity.type
_entity.pdbx_description
1 polymer ?
#
loop_
_entity_poly.entity_id
_entity_poly.type
_entity_poly.pdbx_seq_one_letter_code
_entity_poly.pdbx_strand_id
1 'polypeptide(L)'
;MSLALSAPTLMSPSPHTLSSKEEILTLFSHFRDELDEHNDRRERLIKTSRDVTNLSKRIIFLLHRLAGDADLTLAQSTTTTTTSNTTTSNDINNTTKQTTSHPASAFSEAVSKGQIKLAEVQSLLRTMREDLEGDRFWRYQAAISPGLQEYIEALAFAHYLEHGTLVSYLQVQATLRYTLTGSSSQNEKENKDKDKDKGEISHSRDSDGDRTGDDGNPEGKGENDSETGGGERQKDLFKLPYDDYLLGVSDLTGELMRFAISAITSRGGRQVARQVSDFVRNCKADFEMFTPYVKSLSRKQTVTSQSLQKIEDAAYAIAVRASEYGGTEEELEEMVARCVSEPLCKDKLVANRIALDSFVFSIAHRRSIISLNPPKPHS
;
A
#
# COMPACT_ATOMS: atom_id res chain seq x y z
N MET A 1 47.39 37.66 -21.07
CA MET A 1 46.74 38.54 -20.08
C MET A 1 45.75 37.70 -19.30
N SER A 2 46.14 37.24 -18.10
CA SER A 2 45.33 36.42 -17.22
C SER A 2 44.22 37.25 -16.58
N LEU A 3 42.97 36.81 -16.73
CA LEU A 3 41.86 37.28 -15.92
C LEU A 3 41.63 36.25 -14.82
N ALA A 4 42.10 36.56 -13.61
CA ALA A 4 41.82 35.78 -12.40
C ALA A 4 40.39 36.10 -11.96
N LEU A 5 39.48 35.12 -12.05
CA LEU A 5 38.23 35.14 -11.31
C LEU A 5 38.56 34.93 -9.83
N SER A 6 38.29 35.94 -9.01
CA SER A 6 38.43 35.85 -7.56
C SER A 6 37.24 35.06 -7.00
N ALA A 7 37.48 33.84 -6.54
CA ALA A 7 36.50 33.03 -5.84
C ALA A 7 36.13 33.68 -4.48
N PRO A 8 34.88 33.57 -4.01
CA PRO A 8 34.52 33.99 -2.67
C PRO A 8 35.27 33.11 -1.67
N THR A 9 36.05 33.75 -0.80
CA THR A 9 36.80 33.12 0.28
C THR A 9 35.81 32.43 1.22
N LEU A 10 35.65 31.11 1.06
CA LEU A 10 35.11 30.27 2.13
C LEU A 10 36.08 30.40 3.31
N MET A 11 35.65 31.13 4.34
CA MET A 11 36.28 31.10 5.65
C MET A 11 36.30 29.64 6.11
N SER A 12 37.45 28.98 5.93
CA SER A 12 37.72 27.68 6.51
C SER A 12 37.65 27.84 8.03
N PRO A 13 36.85 27.04 8.75
CA PRO A 13 36.92 27.05 10.21
C PRO A 13 38.34 26.69 10.60
N SER A 14 39.00 27.60 11.31
CA SER A 14 40.30 27.38 11.92
C SER A 14 40.28 26.05 12.68
N PRO A 15 41.36 25.24 12.64
CA PRO A 15 41.42 24.03 13.44
C PRO A 15 41.51 24.45 14.92
N HIS A 16 40.35 24.58 15.56
CA HIS A 16 40.27 24.74 17.00
C HIS A 16 40.79 23.44 17.60
N THR A 17 42.07 23.41 17.99
CA THR A 17 42.57 22.41 18.93
C THR A 17 41.69 22.52 20.17
N LEU A 18 40.82 21.53 20.38
CA LEU A 18 40.04 21.37 21.62
C LEU A 18 41.05 21.32 22.77
N SER A 19 41.25 22.44 23.44
CA SER A 19 42.45 22.68 24.24
C SER A 19 42.19 22.38 25.71
N SER A 20 40.92 22.37 26.14
CA SER A 20 40.54 22.04 27.51
C SER A 20 39.78 20.73 27.59
N LYS A 21 40.06 19.95 28.64
CA LYS A 21 39.28 18.77 29.02
C LYS A 21 37.79 19.09 29.14
N GLU A 22 37.46 20.29 29.62
CA GLU A 22 36.07 20.75 29.79
C GLU A 22 35.38 20.96 28.44
N GLU A 23 36.04 21.57 27.46
CA GLU A 23 35.52 21.76 26.10
C GLU A 23 35.20 20.41 25.43
N ILE A 24 36.11 19.44 25.60
CA ILE A 24 35.91 18.07 25.10
C ILE A 24 34.71 17.44 25.79
N LEU A 25 34.61 17.49 27.12
CA LEU A 25 33.50 16.89 27.86
C LEU A 25 32.15 17.53 27.51
N THR A 26 32.10 18.84 27.31
CA THR A 26 30.89 19.55 26.86
C THR A 26 30.52 19.12 25.44
N LEU A 27 31.49 19.01 24.53
CA LEU A 27 31.24 18.55 23.16
C LEU A 27 30.70 17.10 23.13
N PHE A 28 31.30 16.19 23.90
CA PHE A 28 30.81 14.81 24.01
C PHE A 28 29.44 14.71 24.70
N SER A 29 29.15 15.61 25.64
CA SER A 29 27.81 15.69 26.25
C SER A 29 26.77 16.11 25.21
N HIS A 30 27.08 17.10 24.38
CA HIS A 30 26.22 17.50 23.27
C HIS A 30 26.00 16.35 22.26
N PHE A 31 27.06 15.64 21.87
CA PHE A 31 26.93 14.47 20.99
C PHE A 31 26.09 13.35 21.61
N ARG A 32 26.24 13.10 22.92
CA ARG A 32 25.40 12.13 23.62
C ARG A 32 23.93 12.54 23.53
N ASP A 33 23.61 13.79 23.87
CA ASP A 33 22.23 14.27 23.87
C ASP A 33 21.61 14.23 22.44
N GLU A 34 22.40 14.53 21.40
CA GLU A 34 21.96 14.39 20.00
C GLU A 34 21.71 12.92 19.61
N LEU A 35 22.60 12.00 20.02
CA LEU A 35 22.44 10.57 19.77
C LEU A 35 21.26 9.96 20.54
N ASP A 36 21.02 10.41 21.76
CA ASP A 36 19.89 9.97 22.58
C ASP A 36 18.57 10.40 21.95
N GLU A 37 18.42 11.68 21.55
CA GLU A 37 17.22 12.14 20.83
C GLU A 37 17.06 11.42 19.48
N HIS A 38 18.17 11.14 18.78
CA HIS A 38 18.13 10.35 17.55
C HIS A 38 17.57 8.94 17.78
N ASN A 39 18.01 8.27 18.85
CA ASN A 39 17.59 6.92 19.20
C ASN A 39 16.15 6.90 19.70
N ASP A 40 15.76 7.85 20.54
CA ASP A 40 14.39 7.99 21.03
C ASP A 40 13.42 8.22 19.88
N ARG A 41 13.77 9.10 18.94
CA ARG A 41 13.00 9.31 17.71
C ARG A 41 12.87 8.03 16.89
N ARG A 42 13.98 7.33 16.66
CA ARG A 42 13.97 6.06 15.92
C ARG A 42 13.04 5.05 16.57
N GLU A 43 13.07 4.93 17.89
CA GLU A 43 12.23 4.00 18.64
C GLU A 43 10.74 4.38 18.58
N ARG A 44 10.40 5.69 18.65
CA ARG A 44 9.03 6.17 18.42
C ARG A 44 8.52 5.76 17.03
N LEU A 45 9.33 6.00 15.99
CA LEU A 45 8.99 5.63 14.61
C LEU A 45 8.80 4.12 14.44
N ILE A 46 9.67 3.29 15.03
CA ILE A 46 9.56 1.83 14.97
C ILE A 46 8.25 1.35 15.62
N LYS A 47 7.89 1.91 16.78
CA LYS A 47 6.65 1.56 17.48
C LYS A 47 5.43 1.86 16.62
N THR A 48 5.32 3.08 16.08
CA THR A 48 4.19 3.46 15.23
C THR A 48 4.19 2.66 13.91
N SER A 49 5.36 2.37 13.33
CA SER A 49 5.50 1.53 12.13
C SER A 49 4.96 0.12 12.37
N ARG A 50 5.24 -0.47 13.53
CA ARG A 50 4.70 -1.78 13.92
C ARG A 50 3.18 -1.76 14.07
N ASP A 51 2.62 -0.69 14.63
CA ASP A 51 1.16 -0.53 14.74
C ASP A 51 0.50 -0.43 13.35
N VAL A 52 1.12 0.32 12.43
CA VAL A 52 0.73 0.40 11.02
C VAL A 52 0.77 -0.98 10.36
N THR A 53 1.83 -1.76 10.55
CA THR A 53 1.92 -3.14 10.03
C THR A 53 0.79 -4.01 10.59
N ASN A 54 0.58 -4.00 11.91
CA ASN A 54 -0.43 -4.82 12.55
C ASN A 54 -1.84 -4.48 12.06
N LEU A 55 -2.16 -3.19 11.94
CA LEU A 55 -3.46 -2.76 11.48
C LEU A 55 -3.67 -3.09 9.98
N SER A 56 -2.64 -2.90 9.15
CA SER A 56 -2.69 -3.25 7.73
C SER A 56 -2.93 -4.74 7.50
N LYS A 57 -2.26 -5.62 8.27
CA LYS A 57 -2.54 -7.07 8.27
C LYS A 57 -3.99 -7.38 8.61
N ARG A 58 -4.52 -6.75 9.67
CA ARG A 58 -5.92 -6.94 10.07
C ARG A 58 -6.89 -6.52 8.98
N ILE A 59 -6.55 -5.48 8.21
CA ILE A 59 -7.32 -5.04 7.05
C ILE A 59 -7.25 -6.10 5.95
N ILE A 60 -6.07 -6.62 5.62
CA ILE A 60 -5.93 -7.70 4.62
C ILE A 60 -6.78 -8.92 5.00
N PHE A 61 -6.74 -9.37 6.26
CA PHE A 61 -7.60 -10.45 6.74
C PHE A 61 -9.09 -10.12 6.67
N LEU A 62 -9.48 -8.88 6.98
CA LEU A 62 -10.87 -8.42 6.87
C LEU A 62 -11.35 -8.48 5.42
N LEU A 63 -10.53 -7.98 4.48
CA LEU A 63 -10.83 -7.99 3.05
C LEU A 63 -10.99 -9.41 2.52
N HIS A 64 -10.09 -10.34 2.88
CA HIS A 64 -10.23 -11.75 2.50
C HIS A 64 -11.53 -12.37 2.99
N ARG A 65 -11.87 -12.14 4.26
CA ARG A 65 -13.10 -12.68 4.85
C ARG A 65 -14.34 -12.17 4.12
N LEU A 66 -14.43 -10.85 3.93
CA LEU A 66 -15.60 -10.24 3.31
C LEU A 66 -15.70 -10.53 1.81
N ALA A 67 -14.56 -10.61 1.12
CA ALA A 67 -14.53 -10.98 -0.30
C ALA A 67 -14.83 -12.48 -0.52
N GLY A 68 -14.53 -13.34 0.45
CA GLY A 68 -14.90 -14.76 0.44
C GLY A 68 -16.40 -15.00 0.62
N ASP A 69 -17.08 -14.12 1.37
CA ASP A 69 -18.53 -14.18 1.61
C ASP A 69 -19.35 -13.55 0.46
N ALA A 70 -18.71 -12.88 -0.49
CA ALA A 70 -19.38 -12.18 -1.59
C ALA A 70 -19.97 -13.16 -2.62
N ASP A 71 -21.14 -12.79 -3.18
CA ASP A 71 -21.74 -13.55 -4.28
C ASP A 71 -20.99 -13.25 -5.59
N LEU A 72 -20.15 -14.21 -6.00
CA LEU A 72 -19.31 -14.10 -7.19
C LEU A 72 -20.09 -14.35 -8.49
N THR A 73 -21.37 -14.73 -8.44
CA THR A 73 -22.19 -14.88 -9.68
C THR A 73 -22.55 -13.54 -10.30
N LEU A 74 -22.72 -12.50 -9.46
CA LEU A 74 -22.91 -11.11 -9.89
C LEU A 74 -21.70 -10.55 -10.65
N ALA A 75 -20.54 -11.22 -10.55
CA ALA A 75 -19.35 -10.85 -11.28
C ALA A 75 -19.39 -11.18 -12.78
N GLN A 76 -20.39 -11.93 -13.24
CA GLN A 76 -20.43 -12.56 -14.56
C GLN A 76 -21.15 -11.73 -15.63
N SER A 77 -21.92 -10.70 -15.25
CA SER A 77 -22.97 -10.13 -16.13
C SER A 77 -22.52 -9.05 -17.14
N THR A 78 -21.24 -8.93 -17.50
CA THR A 78 -20.78 -7.82 -18.37
C THR A 78 -19.82 -8.22 -19.49
N THR A 79 -20.05 -9.34 -20.18
CA THR A 79 -19.47 -9.57 -21.52
C THR A 79 -20.42 -9.04 -22.59
N THR A 80 -20.30 -7.75 -22.94
CA THR A 80 -20.85 -7.22 -24.19
C THR A 80 -19.81 -7.39 -25.30
N THR A 81 -19.93 -8.47 -26.07
CA THR A 81 -19.20 -8.62 -27.35
C THR A 81 -19.76 -7.61 -28.35
N THR A 82 -19.22 -6.39 -28.37
CA THR A 82 -19.49 -5.45 -29.47
C THR A 82 -18.49 -5.72 -30.57
N THR A 83 -18.86 -6.58 -31.52
CA THR A 83 -18.14 -6.75 -32.78
C THR A 83 -18.43 -5.54 -33.67
N SER A 84 -17.62 -4.48 -33.55
CA SER A 84 -17.63 -3.37 -34.51
C SER A 84 -16.75 -3.74 -35.70
N ASN A 85 -17.34 -4.36 -36.72
CA ASN A 85 -16.70 -4.53 -38.02
C ASN A 85 -16.76 -3.19 -38.77
N THR A 86 -15.60 -2.54 -38.98
CA THR A 86 -15.50 -1.42 -39.91
C THR A 86 -14.62 -1.86 -41.08
N THR A 87 -15.24 -2.13 -42.22
CA THR A 87 -14.53 -2.45 -43.45
C THR A 87 -14.03 -1.15 -44.09
N THR A 88 -12.74 -0.87 -43.98
CA THR A 88 -12.05 -0.03 -44.96
C THR A 88 -10.69 -0.66 -45.26
N SER A 89 -10.38 -0.77 -46.54
CA SER A 89 -9.25 -1.50 -47.10
C SER A 89 -7.89 -1.14 -46.49
N ASN A 90 -7.04 -2.17 -46.37
CA ASN A 90 -5.61 -2.14 -46.10
C ASN A 90 -5.20 -1.71 -44.68
N ASP A 91 -5.26 -2.66 -43.74
CA ASP A 91 -4.18 -3.02 -42.80
C ASP A 91 -4.73 -3.97 -41.72
N ILE A 92 -4.25 -5.22 -41.68
CA ILE A 92 -4.66 -6.20 -40.65
C ILE A 92 -3.80 -5.97 -39.40
N ASN A 93 -4.25 -5.09 -38.50
CA ASN A 93 -3.79 -5.06 -37.13
C ASN A 93 -4.94 -5.49 -36.21
N ASN A 94 -5.00 -6.79 -35.92
CA ASN A 94 -5.95 -7.34 -34.97
C ASN A 94 -5.41 -7.12 -33.55
N THR A 95 -5.62 -5.93 -32.98
CA THR A 95 -5.37 -5.69 -31.56
C THR A 95 -6.66 -5.99 -30.79
N THR A 96 -6.79 -7.23 -30.34
CA THR A 96 -7.80 -7.61 -29.34
C THR A 96 -7.43 -6.95 -28.01
N LYS A 97 -7.92 -5.74 -27.75
CA LYS A 97 -7.96 -5.19 -26.39
C LYS A 97 -9.12 -5.85 -25.66
N GLN A 98 -8.81 -6.92 -24.94
CA GLN A 98 -9.71 -7.57 -24.00
C GLN A 98 -9.83 -6.66 -22.77
N THR A 99 -10.76 -5.71 -22.78
CA THR A 99 -11.12 -4.94 -21.60
C THR A 99 -11.92 -5.82 -20.66
N THR A 100 -11.25 -6.37 -19.64
CA THR A 100 -11.85 -7.15 -18.57
C THR A 100 -12.68 -6.24 -17.68
N SER A 101 -14.01 -6.35 -17.74
CA SER A 101 -14.90 -5.70 -16.78
C SER A 101 -14.76 -6.39 -15.41
N HIS A 102 -14.25 -5.66 -14.41
CA HIS A 102 -14.08 -6.16 -13.05
C HIS A 102 -15.41 -6.04 -12.28
N PRO A 103 -15.75 -7.01 -11.41
CA PRO A 103 -16.99 -7.00 -10.64
C PRO A 103 -16.95 -6.06 -9.42
N ALA A 104 -16.83 -4.76 -9.66
CA ALA A 104 -16.77 -3.72 -8.63
C ALA A 104 -17.95 -3.78 -7.63
N SER A 105 -19.14 -4.20 -8.08
CA SER A 105 -20.34 -4.24 -7.24
C SER A 105 -20.33 -5.35 -6.19
N ALA A 106 -19.68 -6.49 -6.45
CA ALA A 106 -19.70 -7.64 -5.55
C ALA A 106 -18.89 -7.39 -4.27
N PHE A 107 -17.88 -6.51 -4.34
CA PHE A 107 -16.96 -6.26 -3.23
C PHE A 107 -17.14 -4.89 -2.58
N SER A 108 -18.13 -4.10 -2.99
CA SER A 108 -18.34 -2.72 -2.52
C SER A 108 -18.42 -2.60 -0.99
N GLU A 109 -19.10 -3.52 -0.32
CA GLU A 109 -19.17 -3.54 1.15
C GLU A 109 -17.81 -3.85 1.81
N ALA A 110 -17.09 -4.85 1.27
CA ALA A 110 -15.77 -5.23 1.75
C ALA A 110 -14.78 -4.07 1.63
N VAL A 111 -14.79 -3.43 0.46
CA VAL A 111 -13.96 -2.26 0.14
C VAL A 111 -14.30 -1.09 1.05
N SER A 112 -15.57 -0.74 1.22
CA SER A 112 -16.00 0.36 2.08
C SER A 112 -15.51 0.17 3.53
N LYS A 113 -15.70 -1.02 4.09
CA LYS A 113 -15.19 -1.37 5.44
C LYS A 113 -13.66 -1.32 5.51
N GLY A 114 -12.98 -1.80 4.47
CA GLY A 114 -11.52 -1.72 4.35
C GLY A 114 -11.00 -0.28 4.30
N GLN A 115 -11.63 0.58 3.50
CA GLN A 115 -11.28 1.99 3.35
C GLN A 115 -11.41 2.77 4.66
N ILE A 116 -12.46 2.52 5.45
CA ILE A 116 -12.62 3.11 6.80
C ILE A 116 -11.40 2.77 7.68
N LYS A 117 -10.97 1.51 7.66
CA LYS A 117 -9.80 1.07 8.43
C LYS A 117 -8.47 1.57 7.86
N LEU A 118 -8.35 1.71 6.54
CA LEU A 118 -7.18 2.33 5.92
C LEU A 118 -7.04 3.81 6.32
N ALA A 119 -8.15 4.53 6.54
CA ALA A 119 -8.10 5.90 7.07
C ALA A 119 -7.51 5.96 8.49
N GLU A 120 -7.76 4.94 9.33
CA GLU A 120 -7.11 4.81 10.65
C GLU A 120 -5.59 4.65 10.51
N VAL A 121 -5.13 3.84 9.55
CA VAL A 121 -3.69 3.68 9.24
C VAL A 121 -3.07 4.99 8.76
N GLN A 122 -3.75 5.71 7.86
CA GLN A 122 -3.29 7.03 7.41
C GLN A 122 -3.19 8.02 8.58
N SER A 123 -4.10 7.97 9.55
CA SER A 123 -4.01 8.79 10.75
C SER A 123 -2.75 8.48 11.57
N LEU A 124 -2.39 7.21 11.73
CA LEU A 124 -1.14 6.80 12.39
C LEU A 124 0.09 7.27 11.61
N LEU A 125 0.09 7.18 10.28
CA LEU A 125 1.20 7.70 9.47
C LEU A 125 1.36 9.22 9.65
N ARG A 126 0.25 9.97 9.76
CA ARG A 126 0.29 11.42 10.00
C ARG A 126 0.87 11.79 11.37
N THR A 127 0.82 10.92 12.39
CA THR A 127 1.45 11.23 13.69
C THR A 127 2.98 11.23 13.61
N MET A 128 3.56 10.52 12.65
CA MET A 128 5.02 10.50 12.41
C MET A 128 5.55 11.77 11.74
N ARG A 129 4.69 12.74 11.38
CA ARG A 129 5.04 13.90 10.54
C ARG A 129 6.22 14.72 11.08
N GLU A 130 6.24 14.98 12.38
CA GLU A 130 7.24 15.86 13.01
C GLU A 130 8.60 15.15 13.07
N ASP A 131 8.59 13.84 13.32
CA ASP A 131 9.79 13.02 13.37
C ASP A 131 10.40 12.79 11.96
N LEU A 132 9.61 12.90 10.89
CA LEU A 132 10.03 12.64 9.50
C LEU A 132 10.21 13.89 8.62
N GLU A 133 10.11 15.10 9.18
CA GLU A 133 10.11 16.32 8.37
C GLU A 133 11.45 16.58 7.65
N GLY A 134 11.36 17.03 6.39
CA GLY A 134 12.50 17.41 5.58
C GLY A 134 13.44 16.23 5.34
N ASP A 135 14.75 16.48 5.49
CA ASP A 135 15.78 15.48 5.23
C ASP A 135 15.82 14.34 6.26
N ARG A 136 15.12 14.49 7.40
CA ARG A 136 15.04 13.45 8.44
C ARG A 136 14.39 12.18 7.91
N PHE A 137 13.48 12.30 6.94
CA PHE A 137 12.83 11.15 6.32
C PHE A 137 13.85 10.11 5.83
N TRP A 138 14.87 10.53 5.08
CA TRP A 138 15.86 9.61 4.50
C TRP A 138 16.72 8.92 5.56
N ARG A 139 16.93 9.58 6.71
CA ARG A 139 17.67 8.99 7.84
C ARG A 139 16.87 7.87 8.52
N TYR A 140 15.54 7.99 8.58
CA TYR A 140 14.67 7.05 9.28
C TYR A 140 13.80 6.17 8.37
N GLN A 141 13.95 6.24 7.05
CA GLN A 141 13.17 5.47 6.08
C GLN A 141 13.11 3.97 6.45
N ALA A 142 14.24 3.38 6.83
CA ALA A 142 14.31 1.97 7.20
C ALA A 142 13.45 1.59 8.42
N ALA A 143 13.18 2.53 9.34
CA ALA A 143 12.34 2.28 10.51
C ALA A 143 10.84 2.17 10.14
N ILE A 144 10.41 2.92 9.12
CA ILE A 144 9.01 3.02 8.69
C ILE A 144 8.67 2.10 7.50
N SER A 145 9.68 1.72 6.71
CA SER A 145 9.56 0.93 5.49
C SER A 145 8.71 -0.34 5.65
N PRO A 146 8.86 -1.16 6.72
CA PRO A 146 8.02 -2.34 6.91
C PRO A 146 6.53 -2.02 7.10
N GLY A 147 6.19 -0.96 7.86
CA GLY A 147 4.82 -0.50 8.01
C GLY A 147 4.26 0.05 6.71
N LEU A 148 5.06 0.83 5.98
CA LEU A 148 4.66 1.43 4.73
C LEU A 148 4.38 0.39 3.64
N GLN A 149 5.23 -0.63 3.49
CA GLN A 149 5.03 -1.72 2.52
C GLN A 149 3.73 -2.49 2.80
N GLU A 150 3.47 -2.83 4.07
CA GLU A 150 2.25 -3.53 4.47
C GLU A 150 0.98 -2.66 4.27
N TYR A 151 1.08 -1.36 4.53
CA TYR A 151 0.00 -0.41 4.23
C TYR A 151 -0.32 -0.37 2.73
N ILE A 152 0.73 -0.33 1.89
CA ILE A 152 0.59 -0.32 0.43
C ILE A 152 -0.03 -1.62 -0.05
N GLU A 153 0.37 -2.77 0.49
CA GLU A 153 -0.24 -4.07 0.20
C GLU A 153 -1.74 -4.07 0.51
N ALA A 154 -2.13 -3.61 1.72
CA ALA A 154 -3.52 -3.54 2.13
C ALA A 154 -4.35 -2.58 1.24
N LEU A 155 -3.79 -1.41 0.92
CA LEU A 155 -4.42 -0.43 0.02
C LEU A 155 -4.56 -1.00 -1.40
N ALA A 156 -3.52 -1.66 -1.91
CA ALA A 156 -3.52 -2.25 -3.24
C ALA A 156 -4.53 -3.40 -3.34
N PHE A 157 -4.71 -4.18 -2.27
CA PHE A 157 -5.71 -5.24 -2.25
C PHE A 157 -7.13 -4.69 -2.26
N ALA A 158 -7.41 -3.66 -1.44
CA ALA A 158 -8.70 -2.96 -1.49
C ALA A 158 -8.97 -2.35 -2.88
N HIS A 159 -7.97 -1.69 -3.48
CA HIS A 159 -8.08 -1.10 -4.80
C HIS A 159 -8.32 -2.16 -5.89
N TYR A 160 -7.66 -3.31 -5.81
CA TYR A 160 -7.90 -4.41 -6.74
C TYR A 160 -9.32 -4.96 -6.62
N LEU A 161 -9.83 -5.19 -5.40
CA LEU A 161 -11.21 -5.66 -5.21
C LEU A 161 -12.25 -4.67 -5.78
N GLU A 162 -11.97 -3.38 -5.72
CA GLU A 162 -12.86 -2.34 -6.25
C GLU A 162 -12.75 -2.18 -7.77
N HIS A 163 -11.53 -2.10 -8.31
CA HIS A 163 -11.29 -1.65 -9.69
C HIS A 163 -10.75 -2.74 -10.63
N GLY A 164 -10.24 -3.85 -10.08
CA GLY A 164 -9.54 -4.89 -10.85
C GLY A 164 -8.20 -4.48 -11.43
N THR A 165 -7.63 -3.38 -10.93
CA THR A 165 -6.39 -2.80 -11.45
C THR A 165 -5.39 -2.56 -10.32
N LEU A 166 -4.12 -2.46 -10.70
CA LEU A 166 -3.05 -2.15 -9.75
C LEU A 166 -3.12 -0.67 -9.36
N VAL A 167 -3.07 -0.38 -8.06
CA VAL A 167 -2.99 1.01 -7.58
C VAL A 167 -1.67 1.63 -8.05
N SER A 168 -1.74 2.83 -8.63
CA SER A 168 -0.55 3.55 -9.12
C SER A 168 0.21 4.25 -7.99
N TYR A 169 1.49 4.53 -8.24
CA TYR A 169 2.34 5.30 -7.33
C TYR A 169 1.70 6.64 -6.92
N LEU A 170 1.11 7.36 -7.89
CA LEU A 170 0.49 8.67 -7.63
C LEU A 170 -0.75 8.56 -6.74
N GLN A 171 -1.55 7.50 -6.92
CA GLN A 171 -2.70 7.23 -6.06
C GLN A 171 -2.25 6.93 -4.63
N VAL A 172 -1.20 6.13 -4.44
CA VAL A 172 -0.63 5.88 -3.11
C VAL A 172 -0.04 7.17 -2.52
N GLN A 173 0.74 7.93 -3.27
CA GLN A 173 1.32 9.20 -2.79
C GLN A 173 0.23 10.19 -2.35
N ALA A 174 -0.93 10.20 -3.02
CA ALA A 174 -2.04 11.07 -2.67
C ALA A 174 -2.67 10.71 -1.31
N THR A 175 -2.61 9.44 -0.88
CA THR A 175 -3.10 9.04 0.45
C THR A 175 -2.17 9.49 1.59
N LEU A 176 -0.90 9.74 1.28
CA LEU A 176 0.14 10.18 2.20
C LEU A 176 0.24 11.71 2.29
N ARG A 177 -0.92 12.39 2.32
CA ARG A 177 -1.02 13.85 2.40
C ARG A 177 -1.71 14.31 3.67
N TYR A 178 -1.43 15.55 4.07
CA TYR A 178 -2.07 16.22 5.19
C TYR A 178 -2.44 17.67 4.85
N THR A 179 -3.43 18.21 5.55
CA THR A 179 -3.84 19.62 5.42
C THR A 179 -3.06 20.49 6.41
N LEU A 180 -2.53 21.60 5.93
CA LEU A 180 -1.94 22.62 6.80
C LEU A 180 -3.08 23.47 7.37
N THR A 181 -3.47 23.20 8.61
CA THR A 181 -4.26 24.18 9.36
C THR A 181 -3.37 25.40 9.59
N GLY A 182 -3.77 26.56 9.08
CA GLY A 182 -3.02 27.80 9.25
C GLY A 182 -2.75 28.04 10.73
N SER A 183 -1.48 28.11 11.11
CA SER A 183 -1.09 28.51 12.46
C SER A 183 -1.48 29.98 12.64
N SER A 184 -2.65 30.22 13.19
CA SER A 184 -2.94 31.49 13.85
C SER A 184 -2.02 31.57 15.07
N SER A 185 -0.99 32.41 14.99
CA SER A 185 -0.36 32.97 16.17
C SER A 185 -1.41 33.77 16.95
N GLN A 186 -1.61 33.44 18.23
CA GLN A 186 -2.27 34.16 19.35
C GLN A 186 -2.88 33.10 20.29
N ASN A 187 -2.74 33.10 21.62
CA ASN A 187 -2.19 34.04 22.57
C ASN A 187 -1.87 33.30 23.87
N GLU A 188 -0.74 33.66 24.49
CA GLU A 188 -0.64 33.66 25.94
C GLU A 188 -1.75 34.53 26.52
N LYS A 189 -2.60 33.96 27.38
CA LYS A 189 -3.11 34.50 28.65
C LYS A 189 -4.41 33.78 29.04
N GLU A 190 -4.33 33.02 30.13
CA GLU A 190 -5.19 33.09 31.33
C GLU A 190 -5.20 31.75 32.06
N ASN A 191 -4.28 31.57 33.02
CA ASN A 191 -4.67 31.49 34.43
C ASN A 191 -3.40 31.51 35.31
N LYS A 192 -3.07 32.70 35.83
CA LYS A 192 -2.30 32.83 37.07
C LYS A 192 -3.19 33.58 38.04
N ASP A 193 -3.67 32.87 39.03
CA ASP A 193 -4.15 33.46 40.28
C ASP A 193 -3.37 32.78 41.41
N LYS A 194 -2.39 33.52 41.96
CA LYS A 194 -2.15 33.71 43.41
C LYS A 194 -0.72 34.15 43.74
N ASP A 195 -0.72 35.18 44.60
CA ASP A 195 0.29 35.68 45.53
C ASP A 195 1.49 36.53 45.03
N LYS A 196 1.29 37.85 45.18
CA LYS A 196 1.96 38.74 46.15
C LYS A 196 3.42 38.37 46.52
N ASP A 197 4.37 39.26 46.29
CA ASP A 197 4.76 40.33 47.23
C ASP A 197 6.00 41.11 46.72
N LYS A 198 5.96 42.42 46.90
CA LYS A 198 7.04 43.43 47.04
C LYS A 198 8.10 43.67 45.94
N GLY A 199 8.20 44.96 45.58
CA GLY A 199 9.47 45.61 45.26
C GLY A 199 9.37 46.78 44.26
N GLU A 200 9.08 47.98 44.78
CA GLU A 200 9.23 49.29 44.10
C GLU A 200 10.69 49.50 43.60
N ILE A 201 11.00 50.21 42.50
CA ILE A 201 11.28 51.68 42.43
C ILE A 201 11.66 52.00 40.95
N SER A 202 10.82 52.70 40.19
CA SER A 202 10.97 54.07 39.61
C SER A 202 12.30 54.50 38.94
N HIS A 203 12.23 54.85 37.64
CA HIS A 203 12.68 56.12 36.99
C HIS A 203 12.89 55.87 35.47
N SER A 204 11.99 56.27 34.57
CA SER A 204 11.74 57.59 33.96
C SER A 204 12.72 58.02 32.84
N ARG A 205 12.16 58.29 31.65
CA ARG A 205 12.55 59.33 30.65
C ARG A 205 13.82 59.02 29.82
N ASP A 206 13.97 59.29 28.52
CA ASP A 206 13.31 60.12 27.47
C ASP A 206 13.55 59.40 26.10
N SER A 207 12.59 59.35 25.16
CA SER A 207 12.36 60.26 24.00
C SER A 207 13.53 60.50 23.04
N ASP A 208 13.16 60.62 21.75
CA ASP A 208 13.93 61.04 20.55
C ASP A 208 14.45 59.88 19.69
N GLY A 209 13.95 59.57 18.48
CA GLY A 209 13.14 60.36 17.55
C GLY A 209 14.02 61.08 16.54
N ASP A 210 14.45 60.41 15.46
CA ASP A 210 14.56 61.10 14.17
C ASP A 210 14.43 60.15 12.96
N ARG A 211 13.76 60.66 11.94
CA ARG A 211 13.39 60.05 10.66
C ARG A 211 14.25 60.65 9.55
N THR A 212 14.44 59.91 8.46
CA THR A 212 14.37 60.34 7.04
C THR A 212 15.00 59.21 6.21
N GLY A 213 14.31 58.57 5.26
CA GLY A 213 13.99 59.10 3.93
C GLY A 213 15.27 59.06 3.08
N ASP A 214 15.44 58.23 2.05
CA ASP A 214 14.79 58.42 0.76
C ASP A 214 15.24 57.32 -0.26
N ASP A 215 14.25 56.87 -1.05
CA ASP A 215 14.20 56.37 -2.43
C ASP A 215 15.35 55.64 -3.16
N GLY A 216 14.96 54.55 -3.86
CA GLY A 216 15.68 54.09 -5.07
C GLY A 216 15.54 52.60 -5.44
N ASN A 217 14.35 52.14 -5.85
CA ASN A 217 14.16 50.96 -6.72
C ASN A 217 14.04 51.48 -8.18
N PRO A 218 14.48 50.77 -9.25
CA PRO A 218 13.65 49.71 -9.85
C PRO A 218 14.38 48.52 -10.51
N GLU A 219 13.63 47.41 -10.59
CA GLU A 219 13.55 46.40 -11.67
C GLU A 219 14.66 45.33 -11.81
N GLY A 220 14.36 44.02 -11.94
CA GLY A 220 13.07 43.34 -11.96
C GLY A 220 13.18 41.86 -12.35
N LYS A 221 12.25 41.07 -11.75
CA LYS A 221 11.49 39.92 -12.29
C LYS A 221 12.24 38.62 -12.66
N GLY A 222 11.79 37.44 -12.27
CA GLY A 222 10.59 37.04 -11.51
C GLY A 222 10.27 35.57 -11.74
N GLU A 223 9.54 34.95 -10.83
CA GLU A 223 8.61 33.86 -11.15
C GLU A 223 7.44 33.94 -10.17
N ASN A 224 6.24 34.00 -10.74
CA ASN A 224 5.00 34.43 -10.10
C ASN A 224 4.30 33.24 -9.42
N ASP A 225 4.06 33.35 -8.11
CA ASP A 225 2.95 32.64 -7.47
C ASP A 225 1.72 33.56 -7.54
N SER A 226 0.87 33.33 -8.54
CA SER A 226 -0.45 33.95 -8.59
C SER A 226 -1.37 33.32 -7.54
N GLU A 227 -1.52 34.01 -6.41
CA GLU A 227 -2.59 33.78 -5.45
C GLU A 227 -3.95 34.11 -6.09
N THR A 228 -4.80 33.11 -6.23
CA THR A 228 -6.26 33.28 -6.20
C THR A 228 -6.89 31.95 -5.75
N GLY A 229 -7.44 31.92 -4.55
CA GLY A 229 -8.28 30.82 -4.05
C GLY A 229 -7.94 30.41 -2.62
N GLY A 230 -8.82 30.76 -1.66
CA GLY A 230 -8.78 30.27 -0.29
C GLY A 230 -9.13 28.79 -0.20
N GLY A 231 -8.24 27.93 -0.70
CA GLY A 231 -8.28 26.48 -0.57
C GLY A 231 -7.25 26.01 0.44
N GLU A 232 -7.61 25.04 1.27
CA GLU A 232 -6.67 24.38 2.19
C GLU A 232 -5.44 23.87 1.41
N ARG A 233 -4.24 24.37 1.74
CA ARG A 233 -3.00 23.91 1.09
C ARG A 233 -2.67 22.51 1.61
N GLN A 234 -2.78 21.53 0.72
CA GLN A 234 -2.43 20.14 1.03
C GLN A 234 -0.94 19.89 0.77
N LYS A 235 -0.23 19.29 1.73
CA LYS A 235 1.20 18.99 1.64
C LYS A 235 1.44 17.48 1.78
N ASP A 236 2.42 16.97 1.03
CA ASP A 236 2.86 15.58 1.15
C ASP A 236 3.49 15.36 2.54
N LEU A 237 3.17 14.25 3.20
CA LEU A 237 3.77 13.85 4.47
C LEU A 237 5.27 13.60 4.29
N PHE A 238 5.60 12.84 3.25
CA PHE A 238 6.94 12.62 2.71
C PHE A 238 6.80 12.13 1.26
N LYS A 239 7.91 12.13 0.51
CA LYS A 239 7.96 11.49 -0.82
C LYS A 239 8.05 9.98 -0.66
N LEU A 240 7.09 9.25 -1.22
CA LEU A 240 7.03 7.80 -1.17
C LEU A 240 8.25 7.21 -1.89
N PRO A 241 9.09 6.40 -1.23
CA PRO A 241 10.20 5.72 -1.90
C PRO A 241 9.67 4.74 -2.95
N TYR A 242 10.26 4.74 -4.14
CA TYR A 242 9.88 3.81 -5.21
C TYR A 242 10.07 2.35 -4.79
N ASP A 243 11.15 2.07 -4.04
CA ASP A 243 11.42 0.73 -3.52
C ASP A 243 10.31 0.24 -2.58
N ASP A 244 9.84 1.09 -1.66
CA ASP A 244 8.76 0.74 -0.74
C ASP A 244 7.41 0.55 -1.47
N TYR A 245 7.15 1.37 -2.49
CA TYR A 245 6.01 1.16 -3.37
C TYR A 245 6.09 -0.18 -4.09
N LEU A 246 7.19 -0.43 -4.81
CA LEU A 246 7.37 -1.64 -5.63
C LEU A 246 7.36 -2.92 -4.78
N LEU A 247 8.00 -2.89 -3.60
CA LEU A 247 7.99 -4.03 -2.68
C LEU A 247 6.59 -4.27 -2.11
N GLY A 248 5.87 -3.22 -1.68
CA GLY A 248 4.50 -3.34 -1.17
C GLY A 248 3.51 -3.86 -2.22
N VAL A 249 3.54 -3.33 -3.44
CA VAL A 249 2.66 -3.85 -4.52
C VAL A 249 3.07 -5.24 -5.02
N SER A 250 4.33 -5.65 -4.84
CA SER A 250 4.75 -7.02 -5.18
C SER A 250 4.14 -8.07 -4.23
N ASP A 251 3.96 -7.72 -2.95
CA ASP A 251 3.37 -8.60 -1.94
C ASP A 251 1.88 -8.86 -2.17
N LEU A 252 1.17 -7.91 -2.78
CA LEU A 252 -0.21 -8.09 -3.25
C LEU A 252 -0.40 -9.39 -4.04
N THR A 253 0.58 -9.81 -4.84
CA THR A 253 0.48 -11.03 -5.67
C THR A 253 0.27 -12.29 -4.83
N GLY A 254 0.82 -12.32 -3.61
CA GLY A 254 0.61 -13.41 -2.65
C GLY A 254 -0.80 -13.42 -2.07
N GLU A 255 -1.38 -12.24 -1.80
CA GLU A 255 -2.74 -12.09 -1.31
C GLU A 255 -3.76 -12.38 -2.40
N LEU A 256 -3.52 -11.96 -3.64
CA LEU A 256 -4.35 -12.32 -4.78
C LEU A 256 -4.36 -13.83 -5.04
N MET A 257 -3.24 -14.51 -4.87
CA MET A 257 -3.22 -15.98 -4.91
C MET A 257 -4.11 -16.58 -3.83
N ARG A 258 -4.04 -16.11 -2.58
CA ARG A 258 -4.95 -16.59 -1.52
C ARG A 258 -6.41 -16.36 -1.90
N PHE A 259 -6.73 -15.17 -2.38
CA PHE A 259 -8.07 -14.80 -2.80
C PHE A 259 -8.58 -15.71 -3.93
N ALA A 260 -7.79 -15.94 -4.99
CA ALA A 260 -8.15 -16.81 -6.10
C ALA A 260 -8.40 -18.26 -5.66
N ILE A 261 -7.55 -18.81 -4.79
CA ILE A 261 -7.71 -20.17 -4.27
C ILE A 261 -8.97 -20.30 -3.40
N SER A 262 -9.29 -19.29 -2.60
CA SER A 262 -10.55 -19.25 -1.84
C SER A 262 -11.78 -19.07 -2.74
N ALA A 263 -11.66 -18.26 -3.80
CA ALA A 263 -12.76 -18.01 -4.73
C ALA A 263 -13.09 -19.24 -5.58
N ILE A 264 -12.10 -20.04 -6.00
CA ILE A 264 -12.29 -21.13 -6.96
C ILE A 264 -13.27 -22.22 -6.48
N THR A 265 -13.46 -22.34 -5.17
CA THR A 265 -14.41 -23.28 -4.55
C THR A 265 -15.84 -22.77 -4.51
N SER A 266 -16.05 -21.48 -4.78
CA SER A 266 -17.35 -20.82 -4.77
C SER A 266 -17.95 -20.76 -6.17
N ARG A 267 -19.29 -20.72 -6.24
CA ARG A 267 -20.02 -20.58 -7.50
C ARG A 267 -19.60 -19.30 -8.23
N GLY A 268 -19.30 -19.39 -9.52
CA GLY A 268 -18.74 -18.27 -10.31
C GLY A 268 -17.29 -17.86 -10.00
N GLY A 269 -16.67 -18.42 -8.97
CA GLY A 269 -15.31 -18.04 -8.58
C GLY A 269 -14.19 -18.55 -9.49
N ARG A 270 -14.47 -19.49 -10.39
CA ARG A 270 -13.50 -19.91 -11.44
C ARG A 270 -13.13 -18.76 -12.37
N GLN A 271 -14.11 -17.95 -12.77
CA GLN A 271 -13.86 -16.78 -13.61
C GLN A 271 -13.03 -15.74 -12.87
N VAL A 272 -13.31 -15.53 -11.58
CA VAL A 272 -12.51 -14.65 -10.71
C VAL A 272 -11.07 -15.17 -10.60
N ALA A 273 -10.87 -16.47 -10.36
CA ALA A 273 -9.53 -17.07 -10.29
C ALA A 273 -8.76 -16.91 -11.61
N ARG A 274 -9.43 -17.01 -12.76
CA ARG A 274 -8.84 -16.74 -14.08
C ARG A 274 -8.41 -15.28 -14.23
N GLN A 275 -9.30 -14.33 -13.91
CA GLN A 275 -8.99 -12.90 -13.93
C GLN A 275 -7.80 -12.55 -13.03
N VAL A 276 -7.77 -13.13 -11.82
CA VAL A 276 -6.66 -12.96 -10.89
C VAL A 276 -5.36 -13.57 -11.46
N SER A 277 -5.42 -14.76 -12.07
CA SER A 277 -4.26 -15.38 -12.72
C SER A 277 -3.68 -14.48 -13.82
N ASP A 278 -4.53 -13.92 -14.67
CA ASP A 278 -4.12 -13.02 -15.75
C ASP A 278 -3.50 -11.74 -15.21
N PHE A 279 -4.12 -11.15 -14.17
CA PHE A 279 -3.57 -9.99 -13.48
C PHE A 279 -2.19 -10.27 -12.87
N VAL A 280 -2.03 -11.38 -12.14
CA VAL A 280 -0.75 -11.75 -11.52
C VAL A 280 0.32 -12.05 -12.57
N ARG A 281 -0.06 -12.63 -13.71
CA ARG A 281 0.85 -12.87 -14.84
C ARG A 281 1.37 -11.55 -15.44
N ASN A 282 0.50 -10.56 -15.58
CA ASN A 282 0.89 -9.21 -16.03
C ASN A 282 1.79 -8.52 -15.00
N CYS A 283 1.43 -8.54 -13.71
CA CYS A 283 2.29 -7.98 -12.65
C CYS A 283 3.68 -8.62 -12.63
N LYS A 284 3.78 -9.95 -12.82
CA LYS A 284 5.07 -10.64 -12.91
C LYS A 284 5.91 -10.09 -14.07
N ALA A 285 5.31 -9.96 -15.26
CA ALA A 285 6.01 -9.41 -16.43
C ALA A 285 6.46 -7.96 -16.19
N ASP A 286 5.59 -7.14 -15.60
CA ASP A 286 5.87 -5.73 -15.33
C ASP A 286 6.95 -5.57 -14.24
N PHE A 287 6.95 -6.40 -13.20
CA PHE A 287 7.94 -6.29 -12.13
C PHE A 287 9.31 -6.85 -12.49
N GLU A 288 9.40 -7.81 -13.42
CA GLU A 288 10.67 -8.42 -13.83
C GLU A 288 11.65 -7.37 -14.36
N MET A 289 11.17 -6.33 -15.05
CA MET A 289 12.02 -5.26 -15.60
C MET A 289 12.69 -4.41 -14.51
N PHE A 290 12.12 -4.36 -13.30
CA PHE A 290 12.64 -3.56 -12.19
C PHE A 290 13.59 -4.35 -11.27
N THR A 291 13.64 -5.67 -11.42
CA THR A 291 14.45 -6.58 -10.58
C THR A 291 15.92 -6.15 -10.43
N PRO A 292 16.62 -5.65 -11.48
CA PRO A 292 18.01 -5.21 -11.34
C PRO A 292 18.18 -3.95 -10.47
N TYR A 293 17.14 -3.13 -10.35
CA TYR A 293 17.21 -1.81 -9.72
C TYR A 293 16.71 -1.82 -8.27
N VAL A 294 15.77 -2.71 -7.94
CA VAL A 294 15.17 -2.79 -6.61
C VAL A 294 15.71 -4.00 -5.87
N LYS A 295 16.48 -3.73 -4.81
CA LYS A 295 17.00 -4.79 -3.95
C LYS A 295 15.85 -5.59 -3.35
N SER A 296 16.02 -6.91 -3.28
CA SER A 296 15.01 -7.87 -2.79
C SER A 296 13.81 -8.13 -3.70
N LEU A 297 13.59 -7.36 -4.78
CA LEU A 297 12.48 -7.61 -5.71
C LEU A 297 12.62 -8.94 -6.44
N SER A 298 13.85 -9.36 -6.79
CA SER A 298 14.12 -10.70 -7.37
C SER A 298 13.56 -11.84 -6.50
N ARG A 299 13.73 -11.72 -5.17
CA ARG A 299 13.21 -12.72 -4.23
C ARG A 299 11.68 -12.69 -4.20
N LYS A 300 11.07 -11.51 -4.27
CA LYS A 300 9.61 -11.36 -4.39
C LYS A 300 9.09 -11.96 -5.69
N GLN A 301 9.76 -11.74 -6.83
CA GLN A 301 9.41 -12.36 -8.13
C GLN A 301 9.43 -13.89 -8.10
N THR A 302 10.35 -14.48 -7.32
CA THR A 302 10.34 -15.94 -7.10
C THR A 302 9.05 -16.38 -6.39
N VAL A 303 8.60 -15.63 -5.38
CA VAL A 303 7.33 -15.90 -4.68
C VAL A 303 6.13 -15.64 -5.58
N THR A 304 6.14 -14.58 -6.38
CA THR A 304 5.09 -14.29 -7.39
C THR A 304 4.97 -15.43 -8.39
N SER A 305 6.10 -15.99 -8.86
CA SER A 305 6.11 -17.14 -9.77
C SER A 305 5.45 -18.37 -9.13
N GLN A 306 5.78 -18.67 -7.87
CA GLN A 306 5.12 -19.75 -7.13
C GLN A 306 3.64 -19.48 -6.88
N SER A 307 3.27 -18.21 -6.70
CA SER A 307 1.89 -17.79 -6.50
C SER A 307 1.07 -17.98 -7.75
N LEU A 308 1.59 -17.57 -8.91
CA LEU A 308 0.96 -17.79 -10.20
C LEU A 308 0.78 -19.30 -10.47
N GLN A 309 1.83 -20.10 -10.26
CA GLN A 309 1.77 -21.55 -10.46
C GLN A 309 0.65 -22.19 -9.65
N LYS A 310 0.48 -21.81 -8.38
CA LYS A 310 -0.59 -22.36 -7.53
C LYS A 310 -1.99 -22.06 -8.06
N ILE A 311 -2.21 -20.87 -8.60
CA ILE A 311 -3.50 -20.48 -9.17
C ILE A 311 -3.74 -21.29 -10.45
N GLU A 312 -2.73 -21.39 -11.32
CA GLU A 312 -2.80 -22.14 -12.58
C GLU A 312 -3.01 -23.64 -12.35
N ASP A 313 -2.30 -24.25 -11.40
CA ASP A 313 -2.46 -25.66 -11.04
C ASP A 313 -3.86 -25.96 -10.52
N ALA A 314 -4.40 -25.09 -9.65
CA ALA A 314 -5.75 -25.24 -9.13
C ALA A 314 -6.80 -25.12 -10.25
N ALA A 315 -6.64 -24.13 -11.14
CA ALA A 315 -7.53 -23.93 -12.28
C ALA A 315 -7.45 -25.11 -13.27
N TYR A 316 -6.25 -25.58 -13.58
CA TYR A 316 -6.01 -26.72 -14.46
C TYR A 316 -6.64 -28.00 -13.89
N ALA A 317 -6.40 -28.28 -12.61
CA ALA A 317 -6.93 -29.49 -11.96
C ALA A 317 -8.46 -29.52 -11.97
N ILE A 318 -9.13 -28.37 -11.86
CA ILE A 318 -10.59 -28.28 -11.98
C ILE A 318 -11.04 -28.40 -13.43
N ALA A 319 -10.34 -27.79 -14.38
CA ALA A 319 -10.67 -27.87 -15.81
C ALA A 319 -10.54 -29.30 -16.36
N VAL A 320 -9.50 -30.05 -15.96
CA VAL A 320 -9.35 -31.47 -16.33
C VAL A 320 -10.53 -32.27 -15.79
N ARG A 321 -10.86 -32.10 -14.51
CA ARG A 321 -12.04 -32.78 -13.92
C ARG A 321 -13.33 -32.38 -14.64
N ALA A 322 -13.50 -31.11 -14.99
CA ALA A 322 -14.64 -30.66 -15.80
C ALA A 322 -14.82 -31.48 -17.07
N SER A 323 -13.71 -31.70 -17.78
CA SER A 323 -13.72 -32.44 -19.05
C SER A 323 -14.01 -33.94 -18.88
N GLU A 324 -13.66 -34.54 -17.73
CA GLU A 324 -13.90 -35.96 -17.46
C GLU A 324 -15.38 -36.29 -17.23
N TYR A 325 -16.14 -35.37 -16.63
CA TYR A 325 -17.54 -35.60 -16.26
C TYR A 325 -18.55 -35.17 -17.32
N GLY A 326 -18.12 -34.50 -18.39
CA GLY A 326 -18.96 -34.16 -19.55
C GLY A 326 -20.21 -33.32 -19.26
N GLY A 327 -20.32 -32.76 -18.05
CA GLY A 327 -21.44 -31.97 -17.58
C GLY A 327 -21.35 -30.51 -18.00
N THR A 328 -22.50 -29.83 -17.94
CA THR A 328 -22.59 -28.38 -18.10
C THR A 328 -21.79 -27.66 -17.02
N GLU A 329 -21.43 -26.40 -17.29
CA GLU A 329 -20.59 -25.61 -16.38
C GLU A 329 -21.22 -25.43 -14.99
N GLU A 330 -22.55 -25.47 -14.91
CA GLU A 330 -23.39 -25.34 -13.71
C GLU A 330 -23.44 -26.63 -12.86
N GLU A 331 -23.58 -27.80 -13.49
CA GLU A 331 -23.53 -29.09 -12.80
C GLU A 331 -22.18 -29.31 -12.09
N LEU A 332 -21.12 -28.80 -12.72
CA LEU A 332 -19.77 -28.84 -12.17
C LEU A 332 -19.62 -27.89 -10.96
N GLU A 333 -20.18 -26.68 -11.04
CA GLU A 333 -20.21 -25.78 -9.89
C GLU A 333 -20.95 -26.40 -8.71
N GLU A 334 -22.09 -27.05 -8.97
CA GLU A 334 -22.86 -27.75 -7.93
C GLU A 334 -22.10 -28.94 -7.35
N MET A 335 -21.36 -29.68 -8.17
CA MET A 335 -20.53 -30.80 -7.70
C MET A 335 -19.39 -30.32 -6.81
N VAL A 336 -18.67 -29.26 -7.21
CA VAL A 336 -17.58 -28.66 -6.42
C VAL A 336 -18.13 -28.09 -5.11
N ALA A 337 -19.24 -27.34 -5.16
CA ALA A 337 -19.90 -26.79 -3.98
C ALA A 337 -20.35 -27.90 -3.01
N ARG A 338 -20.93 -29.00 -3.52
CA ARG A 338 -21.31 -30.16 -2.70
C ARG A 338 -20.11 -30.83 -2.04
N CYS A 339 -19.02 -31.05 -2.77
CA CYS A 339 -17.79 -31.63 -2.21
C CYS A 339 -17.18 -30.79 -1.09
N VAL A 340 -17.22 -29.46 -1.20
CA VAL A 340 -16.71 -28.53 -0.18
C VAL A 340 -17.67 -28.43 1.01
N SER A 341 -18.98 -28.60 0.80
CA SER A 341 -20.01 -28.53 1.84
C SER A 341 -20.10 -29.78 2.74
N GLU A 342 -19.54 -30.93 2.33
CA GLU A 342 -19.55 -32.15 3.16
C GLU A 342 -18.79 -31.95 4.49
N PRO A 343 -19.36 -32.37 5.64
CA PRO A 343 -18.74 -32.19 6.97
C PRO A 343 -17.33 -32.80 7.08
N LEU A 344 -17.07 -33.91 6.38
CA LEU A 344 -15.74 -34.56 6.35
C LEU A 344 -14.64 -33.70 5.72
N CYS A 345 -15.00 -32.69 4.92
CA CYS A 345 -14.06 -31.78 4.26
C CYS A 345 -13.84 -30.49 5.06
N LYS A 346 -14.84 -30.04 5.83
CA LYS A 346 -14.76 -28.80 6.65
C LYS A 346 -13.61 -28.86 7.67
N ASP A 347 -13.42 -30.00 8.33
CA ASP A 347 -12.32 -30.16 9.31
C ASP A 347 -10.92 -30.19 8.67
N LYS A 348 -10.82 -30.58 7.38
CA LYS A 348 -9.56 -30.59 6.63
C LYS A 348 -9.26 -29.28 5.91
N LEU A 349 -10.28 -28.50 5.56
CA LEU A 349 -10.13 -27.20 4.89
C LEU A 349 -9.78 -26.07 5.88
N VAL A 350 -10.29 -26.13 7.11
CA VAL A 350 -9.97 -25.15 8.17
C VAL A 350 -8.58 -25.40 8.77
N ALA A 351 -8.13 -26.65 8.76
CA ALA A 351 -6.80 -27.05 9.23
C ALA A 351 -5.79 -27.11 8.06
N ASN A 352 -5.30 -25.95 7.63
CA ASN A 352 -4.02 -25.80 6.91
C ASN A 352 -3.95 -26.39 5.48
N ARG A 353 -3.99 -25.51 4.47
CA ARG A 353 -3.15 -25.35 3.24
C ARG A 353 -2.52 -26.55 2.47
N ILE A 354 -2.75 -27.81 2.84
CA ILE A 354 -2.28 -29.06 2.21
C ILE A 354 -3.47 -29.92 1.72
N ALA A 355 -4.70 -29.49 2.05
CA ALA A 355 -5.91 -30.26 1.79
C ALA A 355 -6.26 -30.43 0.30
N LEU A 356 -5.69 -29.69 -0.65
CA LEU A 356 -5.96 -29.90 -2.07
C LEU A 356 -5.48 -31.28 -2.54
N ASP A 357 -4.30 -31.74 -2.13
CA ASP A 357 -3.82 -33.09 -2.50
C ASP A 357 -4.68 -34.19 -1.84
N SER A 358 -5.12 -33.97 -0.60
CA SER A 358 -6.01 -34.93 0.11
C SER A 358 -7.45 -34.89 -0.41
N PHE A 359 -7.94 -33.74 -0.87
CA PHE A 359 -9.26 -33.54 -1.48
C PHE A 359 -9.34 -34.26 -2.82
N VAL A 360 -8.28 -34.14 -3.64
CA VAL A 360 -8.15 -34.84 -4.92
C VAL A 360 -8.06 -36.36 -4.73
N PHE A 361 -7.30 -36.83 -3.73
CA PHE A 361 -7.18 -38.26 -3.43
C PHE A 361 -8.46 -38.86 -2.82
N SER A 362 -9.21 -38.11 -2.02
CA SER A 362 -10.45 -38.57 -1.37
C SER A 362 -11.61 -38.78 -2.36
N ILE A 363 -11.68 -38.00 -3.44
CA ILE A 363 -12.68 -38.19 -4.51
C ILE A 363 -12.35 -39.45 -5.32
N ALA A 364 -11.07 -39.71 -5.59
CA ALA A 364 -10.62 -40.95 -6.26
C ALA A 364 -10.96 -42.22 -5.45
N HIS A 365 -10.84 -42.16 -4.12
CA HIS A 365 -11.08 -43.33 -3.26
C HIS A 365 -12.57 -43.68 -3.10
N ARG A 366 -13.48 -42.69 -3.10
CA ARG A 366 -14.94 -42.94 -2.96
C ARG A 366 -15.55 -43.68 -4.15
N ARG A 367 -14.91 -43.68 -5.33
CA ARG A 367 -15.36 -44.47 -6.49
C ARG A 367 -15.07 -45.97 -6.34
N SER A 368 -14.06 -46.36 -5.56
CA SER A 368 -13.78 -47.79 -5.30
C SER A 368 -14.88 -48.46 -4.46
N ILE A 369 -15.65 -47.68 -3.69
CA ILE A 369 -16.74 -48.18 -2.85
C ILE A 369 -18.08 -48.19 -3.63
N ILE A 370 -18.31 -47.20 -4.50
CA ILE A 370 -19.57 -47.08 -5.26
C ILE A 370 -19.59 -48.04 -6.48
N SER A 371 -18.43 -48.40 -7.04
CA SER A 371 -18.34 -49.34 -8.18
C SER A 371 -18.51 -50.82 -7.82
N LEU A 372 -18.70 -51.18 -6.54
CA LEU A 372 -18.75 -52.58 -6.08
C LEU A 372 -20.17 -53.15 -5.86
N ASN A 373 -21.24 -52.39 -6.12
CA ASN A 373 -22.61 -52.92 -6.04
C ASN A 373 -23.27 -52.92 -7.44
N PRO A 374 -23.21 -54.03 -8.18
CA PRO A 374 -23.99 -54.17 -9.41
C PRO A 374 -25.49 -54.23 -9.08
N PRO A 375 -26.37 -53.60 -9.89
CA PRO A 375 -27.81 -53.64 -9.67
C PRO A 375 -28.36 -55.05 -9.88
N LYS A 376 -29.22 -55.50 -8.94
CA LYS A 376 -29.93 -56.79 -9.04
C LYS A 376 -30.88 -56.77 -10.25
N PRO A 377 -30.92 -57.84 -11.06
CA PRO A 377 -31.88 -57.94 -12.15
C PRO A 377 -33.30 -58.10 -11.59
N HIS A 378 -34.21 -57.21 -12.00
CA HIS A 378 -35.63 -57.33 -11.72
C HIS A 378 -36.25 -58.38 -12.65
N SER A 379 -37.00 -59.30 -12.04
CA SER A 379 -37.80 -60.38 -12.63
C SER A 379 -38.95 -59.89 -13.49
#